data_AF-A0A4P6EW84-F1
#
_entry.id   AF-A0A4P6EW84-F1
#
_cell.length_a   1.000
_cell.length_b   1.000
_cell.length_c   1.000
_cell.angle_alpha   90.00
_cell.angle_beta   90.00
_cell.angle_gamma   90.00
#
_symmetry.space_group_name_H-M   'P 1'
#
loop_
_entity.id
_entity.type
_entity.pdbx_description
1 polymer ?
#
loop_
_entity_poly.entity_id
_entity_poly.type
_entity_poly.pdbx_seq_one_letter_code
_entity_poly.pdbx_strand_id
1 'polypeptide(L)'
;MKAVKKWISVTLLMSAAAASIVWQDKPVSAEGQAPVTIYKDGDYAGASQTLDVGFYNVDKLKAVVGNDAISSLKVAPGYRVTLYSDSNYGGWTKTFTADASWVDDMNDEASSLKVEQIGASHAPVTVYSNAPYGGFEQEFGVGDHNVEELKAGVGNDQISSLRVAPGYKVTLYQDYNFSGGSKVFTSDAMYVDDFNDDVSSLRVEAISPLDATGVAVPDNAYSDASKRQLLQNFAPKIWFAQGESYFPSSVEFTFPYVDRYLNPNSGKYEFKTKTTLDPLTLKLPYFTGDLAHAPIYAFWVEKEYNNVDLVYFQFTPYDLGKNVLGTEVGDHVGDWERITVRLAKFADNGVNYVKPVQVYYGAHSFGTTYRWDEVDKVNGTHPVVYSAQGSHGMWKDPGNHVYQELVIDQLTDVTNQGTAWDTWNNVQAFQYYPNEATGNGLGNAWPTWLDKDYTNPDGGAVYHFGNPQVGTFFGQPLFAEGPTGPQEKTALTSDVLLD
;
A
#
# COMPACT_ATOMS: atom_id res chain seq x y z
N MET A 1 32.36 -76.94 4.73
CA MET A 1 31.43 -76.53 3.66
C MET A 1 30.71 -75.26 4.13
N LYS A 2 30.83 -74.16 3.38
CA LYS A 2 30.26 -72.85 3.71
C LYS A 2 28.73 -72.92 3.65
N ALA A 3 28.06 -72.60 4.75
CA ALA A 3 26.62 -72.36 4.78
C ALA A 3 26.37 -70.86 4.98
N VAL A 4 25.90 -70.21 3.91
CA VAL A 4 25.28 -68.89 3.91
C VAL A 4 23.80 -69.08 4.18
N LYS A 5 23.19 -68.27 5.07
CA LYS A 5 21.86 -67.68 4.85
C LYS A 5 21.44 -66.65 5.91
N LYS A 6 21.37 -65.41 5.42
CA LYS A 6 20.38 -64.34 5.65
C LYS A 6 20.09 -63.89 7.08
N TRP A 7 20.65 -62.73 7.42
CA TRP A 7 20.09 -61.81 8.41
C TRP A 7 18.98 -60.99 7.74
N ILE A 8 17.78 -61.00 8.33
CA ILE A 8 16.68 -60.10 7.96
C ILE A 8 16.86 -58.85 8.82
N SER A 9 17.33 -57.75 8.22
CA SER A 9 17.23 -56.43 8.82
C SER A 9 15.80 -55.94 8.65
N VAL A 10 15.04 -55.93 9.74
CA VAL A 10 13.76 -55.23 9.81
C VAL A 10 14.09 -53.75 9.97
N THR A 11 14.13 -53.02 8.87
CA THR A 11 14.18 -51.55 8.90
C THR A 11 12.78 -51.06 9.24
N LEU A 12 12.62 -50.58 10.47
CA LEU A 12 11.44 -49.83 10.91
C LEU A 12 11.40 -48.53 10.08
N LEU A 13 10.58 -48.49 9.02
CA LEU A 13 10.21 -47.23 8.39
C LEU A 13 9.36 -46.45 9.40
N MET A 14 9.99 -45.52 10.13
CA MET A 14 9.26 -44.41 10.71
C MET A 14 8.86 -43.49 9.56
N SER A 15 7.61 -43.59 9.14
CA SER A 15 6.95 -42.54 8.38
C SER A 15 6.82 -41.32 9.28
N ALA A 16 7.80 -40.41 9.22
CA ALA A 16 7.61 -39.06 9.72
C ALA A 16 6.65 -38.37 8.75
N ALA A 17 5.35 -38.38 9.07
CA ALA A 17 4.42 -37.44 8.49
C ALA A 17 4.89 -36.05 8.92
N ALA A 18 5.50 -35.30 8.00
CA ALA A 18 5.71 -33.88 8.19
C ALA A 18 4.32 -33.23 8.24
N ALA A 19 3.87 -32.96 9.46
CA ALA A 19 2.70 -32.15 9.69
C ALA A 19 2.98 -30.77 9.07
N SER A 20 2.21 -30.45 8.04
CA SER A 20 2.11 -29.11 7.49
C SER A 20 1.89 -28.13 8.63
N ILE A 21 2.77 -27.13 8.74
CA ILE A 21 2.59 -26.07 9.72
C ILE A 21 1.29 -25.37 9.39
N VAL A 22 0.39 -25.49 10.37
CA VAL A 22 -0.92 -24.88 10.51
C VAL A 22 -0.75 -23.37 10.41
N TRP A 23 -1.63 -22.73 9.65
CA TRP A 23 -1.85 -21.28 9.70
C TRP A 23 -1.87 -20.87 11.17
N GLN A 24 -1.12 -19.83 11.56
CA GLN A 24 -1.44 -19.19 12.82
C GLN A 24 -2.88 -18.70 12.69
N ASP A 25 -3.82 -19.44 13.30
CA ASP A 25 -5.15 -18.95 13.61
C ASP A 25 -4.90 -17.67 14.41
N LYS A 26 -5.05 -16.52 13.74
CA LYS A 26 -5.17 -15.25 14.46
C LYS A 26 -6.28 -15.49 15.48
N PRO A 27 -6.07 -15.20 16.77
CA PRO A 27 -7.09 -15.48 17.78
C PRO A 27 -8.31 -14.64 17.46
N VAL A 28 -9.29 -15.26 16.80
CA VAL A 28 -10.65 -14.72 16.67
C VAL A 28 -11.18 -14.58 18.10
N SER A 29 -11.91 -13.50 18.36
CA SER A 29 -12.56 -13.28 19.65
C SER A 29 -13.27 -14.55 20.13
N ALA A 30 -13.18 -14.85 21.42
CA ALA A 30 -13.83 -16.01 22.01
C ALA A 30 -15.31 -16.04 21.60
N GLU A 31 -15.79 -17.22 21.22
CA GLU A 31 -17.16 -17.43 20.71
C GLU A 31 -18.19 -16.76 21.66
N GLY A 32 -18.87 -15.72 21.18
CA GLY A 32 -19.87 -14.96 21.94
C GLY A 32 -19.42 -13.62 22.55
N GLN A 33 -18.18 -13.18 22.35
CA GLN A 33 -17.76 -11.81 22.67
C GLN A 33 -17.65 -10.97 21.40
N ALA A 34 -18.35 -9.83 21.38
CA ALA A 34 -18.27 -8.88 20.28
C ALA A 34 -16.82 -8.40 20.07
N PRO A 35 -16.34 -8.32 18.81
CA PRO A 35 -14.96 -8.02 18.47
C PRO A 35 -14.54 -6.58 18.76
N VAL A 36 -15.49 -5.64 18.85
CA VAL A 36 -15.17 -4.22 19.07
C VAL A 36 -15.94 -3.67 20.27
N THR A 37 -15.27 -2.82 21.06
CA THR A 37 -15.93 -1.99 22.08
C THR A 37 -15.49 -0.55 21.90
N ILE A 38 -16.45 0.37 21.74
CA ILE A 38 -16.20 1.81 21.68
C ILE A 38 -16.53 2.46 23.03
N TYR A 39 -15.84 3.55 23.35
CA TYR A 39 -15.93 4.25 24.62
C TYR A 39 -16.07 5.74 24.42
N LYS A 40 -16.91 6.35 25.28
CA LYS A 40 -17.15 7.78 25.27
C LYS A 40 -15.92 8.60 25.66
N ASP A 41 -15.19 8.13 26.66
CA ASP A 41 -14.06 8.85 27.21
C ASP A 41 -12.73 8.14 26.84
N GLY A 42 -11.61 8.86 26.95
CA GLY A 42 -10.28 8.28 26.78
C GLY A 42 -9.98 7.16 27.78
N ASP A 43 -8.92 6.39 27.52
CA ASP A 43 -8.46 5.30 28.40
C ASP A 43 -9.54 4.24 28.73
N TYR A 44 -10.43 3.98 27.77
CA TYR A 44 -11.50 2.98 27.84
C TYR A 44 -12.52 3.26 28.96
N ALA A 45 -12.80 4.54 29.23
CA ALA A 45 -13.71 4.98 30.28
C ALA A 45 -15.06 5.47 29.73
N GLY A 46 -15.97 5.81 30.63
CA GLY A 46 -17.27 6.37 30.28
C GLY A 46 -18.30 5.34 29.78
N ALA A 47 -19.33 5.85 29.10
CA ALA A 47 -20.31 5.01 28.43
C ALA A 47 -19.64 4.17 27.33
N SER A 48 -20.01 2.91 27.19
CA SER A 48 -19.40 2.00 26.21
C SER A 48 -20.44 1.14 25.51
N GLN A 49 -20.11 0.74 24.29
CA GLN A 49 -20.96 -0.09 23.43
C GLN A 49 -20.12 -1.15 22.73
N THR A 50 -20.56 -2.41 22.84
CA THR A 50 -19.97 -3.55 22.15
C THR A 50 -20.63 -3.74 20.77
N LEU A 51 -19.83 -4.01 19.75
CA LEU A 51 -20.25 -4.04 18.35
C LEU A 51 -19.72 -5.30 17.66
N ASP A 52 -20.63 -6.02 17.00
CA ASP A 52 -20.33 -7.12 16.08
C ASP A 52 -19.89 -6.60 14.70
N VAL A 53 -19.55 -7.50 13.78
CA VAL A 53 -19.30 -7.14 12.37
C VAL A 53 -20.54 -6.47 11.81
N GLY A 54 -20.37 -5.32 11.16
CA GLY A 54 -21.46 -4.60 10.53
C GLY A 54 -21.28 -3.08 10.50
N PHE A 55 -22.38 -2.42 10.17
CA PHE A 55 -22.46 -1.00 9.92
C PHE A 55 -23.29 -0.29 11.00
N TYR A 56 -22.73 0.78 11.56
CA TYR A 56 -23.33 1.50 12.67
C TYR A 56 -23.36 3.00 12.37
N ASN A 57 -24.56 3.52 12.12
CA ASN A 57 -24.79 4.92 11.83
C ASN A 57 -25.18 5.69 13.10
N VAL A 58 -25.32 7.02 12.98
CA VAL A 58 -25.62 7.96 14.06
C VAL A 58 -26.74 7.51 14.99
N ASP A 59 -27.82 6.93 14.47
CA ASP A 59 -28.97 6.48 15.26
C ASP A 59 -28.61 5.33 16.22
N LYS A 60 -27.65 4.48 15.84
CA LYS A 60 -27.15 3.38 16.69
C LYS A 60 -26.17 3.88 17.74
N LEU A 61 -25.32 4.86 17.41
CA LEU A 61 -24.29 5.39 18.31
C LEU A 61 -24.90 6.31 19.39
N LYS A 62 -25.85 7.17 19.01
CA LYS A 62 -26.59 8.07 19.92
C LYS A 62 -27.30 7.36 21.06
N ALA A 63 -27.62 6.07 20.90
CA ALA A 63 -28.32 5.30 21.91
C ALA A 63 -27.47 5.00 23.15
N VAL A 64 -26.13 4.98 23.03
CA VAL A 64 -25.25 4.57 24.13
C VAL A 64 -24.07 5.53 24.33
N VAL A 65 -23.17 5.64 23.34
CA VAL A 65 -21.94 6.45 23.46
C VAL A 65 -22.20 7.92 23.13
N GLY A 66 -23.04 8.19 22.12
CA GLY A 66 -23.31 9.53 21.59
C GLY A 66 -22.88 9.68 20.13
N ASN A 67 -23.31 10.77 19.50
CA ASN A 67 -22.71 11.25 18.25
C ASN A 67 -21.50 12.10 18.60
N ASP A 68 -20.45 12.05 17.78
CA ASP A 68 -19.29 12.94 17.94
C ASP A 68 -18.74 12.84 19.37
N ALA A 69 -18.60 11.60 19.86
CA ALA A 69 -18.36 11.32 21.27
C ALA A 69 -17.45 10.11 21.51
N ILE A 70 -16.87 9.52 20.47
CA ILE A 70 -15.97 8.37 20.62
C ILE A 70 -14.56 8.91 20.89
N SER A 71 -13.99 8.54 22.04
CA SER A 71 -12.64 8.95 22.46
C SER A 71 -11.64 7.79 22.52
N SER A 72 -12.10 6.55 22.75
CA SER A 72 -11.24 5.37 22.77
C SER A 72 -11.97 4.10 22.33
N LEU A 73 -11.23 3.06 21.95
CA LEU A 73 -11.79 1.82 21.42
C LEU A 73 -10.91 0.60 21.68
N LYS A 74 -11.53 -0.57 21.75
CA LYS A 74 -10.85 -1.87 21.78
C LYS A 74 -11.22 -2.68 20.56
N VAL A 75 -10.24 -3.34 19.96
CA VAL A 75 -10.40 -4.14 18.74
C VAL A 75 -9.76 -5.50 18.96
N ALA A 76 -10.55 -6.55 18.82
CA ALA A 76 -10.07 -7.92 18.87
C ALA A 76 -9.12 -8.22 17.70
N PRO A 77 -8.07 -9.03 17.91
CA PRO A 77 -7.19 -9.45 16.82
C PRO A 77 -7.96 -10.07 15.65
N GLY A 78 -7.57 -9.72 14.42
CA GLY A 78 -8.25 -10.18 13.21
C GLY A 78 -9.47 -9.35 12.79
N TYR A 79 -9.78 -8.27 13.50
CA TYR A 79 -10.81 -7.31 13.15
C TYR A 79 -10.23 -5.91 12.94
N ARG A 80 -10.98 -5.07 12.22
CA ARG A 80 -10.73 -3.63 12.16
C ARG A 80 -12.03 -2.86 12.37
N VAL A 81 -11.89 -1.63 12.86
CA VAL A 81 -12.97 -0.64 12.87
C VAL A 81 -12.55 0.58 12.07
N THR A 82 -13.41 1.05 11.18
CA THR A 82 -13.23 2.31 10.46
C THR A 82 -14.26 3.30 11.00
N LEU A 83 -13.77 4.39 11.58
CA LEU A 83 -14.56 5.53 12.04
C LEU A 83 -14.72 6.52 10.89
N TYR A 84 -15.89 7.11 10.78
CA TYR A 84 -16.27 8.10 9.78
C TYR A 84 -16.77 9.36 10.51
N SER A 85 -16.22 10.51 10.13
CA SER A 85 -16.59 11.79 10.71
C SER A 85 -18.05 12.19 10.43
N ASP A 86 -18.60 11.76 9.30
CA ASP A 86 -20.00 12.03 8.98
C ASP A 86 -20.90 10.80 9.17
N SER A 87 -22.21 11.05 9.24
CA SER A 87 -23.22 10.00 9.14
C SER A 87 -23.17 9.30 7.78
N ASN A 88 -23.76 8.10 7.68
CA ASN A 88 -23.83 7.35 6.42
C ASN A 88 -22.45 7.00 5.80
N TYR A 89 -21.44 6.80 6.65
CA TYR A 89 -20.09 6.39 6.24
C TYR A 89 -19.41 7.40 5.30
N GLY A 90 -19.73 8.69 5.49
CA GLY A 90 -19.14 9.82 4.77
C GLY A 90 -18.00 10.49 5.53
N GLY A 91 -17.49 11.58 4.96
CA GLY A 91 -16.44 12.38 5.57
C GLY A 91 -15.07 11.71 5.54
N TRP A 92 -14.13 12.29 6.29
CA TRP A 92 -12.80 11.71 6.48
C TRP A 92 -12.85 10.55 7.48
N THR A 93 -11.91 9.62 7.36
CA THR A 93 -11.96 8.32 8.04
C THR A 93 -10.70 8.02 8.83
N LYS A 94 -10.83 7.16 9.84
CA LYS A 94 -9.69 6.58 10.55
C LYS A 94 -9.93 5.13 10.91
N THR A 95 -8.97 4.27 10.61
CA THR A 95 -9.06 2.82 10.81
C THR A 95 -8.16 2.36 11.94
N PHE A 96 -8.68 1.44 12.76
CA PHE A 96 -7.96 0.82 13.87
C PHE A 96 -8.06 -0.70 13.81
N THR A 97 -6.93 -1.37 13.98
CA THR A 97 -6.79 -2.85 13.96
C THR A 97 -6.40 -3.40 15.33
N ALA A 98 -6.25 -2.53 16.32
CA ALA A 98 -5.85 -2.83 17.69
C ALA A 98 -6.52 -1.82 18.65
N ASP A 99 -6.38 -2.09 19.94
CA ASP A 99 -6.84 -1.19 21.00
C ASP A 99 -6.18 0.20 20.86
N ALA A 100 -6.99 1.24 21.02
CA ALA A 100 -6.56 2.64 21.04
C ALA A 100 -7.15 3.33 22.27
N SER A 101 -6.28 3.69 23.22
CA SER A 101 -6.68 4.45 24.42
C SER A 101 -7.05 5.89 24.10
N TRP A 102 -6.69 6.36 22.90
CA TRP A 102 -7.03 7.64 22.33
C TRP A 102 -7.11 7.51 20.81
N VAL A 103 -8.16 8.06 20.19
CA VAL A 103 -8.38 7.97 18.72
C VAL A 103 -7.74 9.12 17.93
N ASP A 104 -6.87 9.90 18.58
CA ASP A 104 -6.19 11.12 18.10
C ASP A 104 -7.14 12.17 17.49
N ASP A 105 -6.93 12.52 16.22
CA ASP A 105 -7.69 13.48 15.44
C ASP A 105 -9.17 13.11 15.30
N MET A 106 -9.53 11.83 15.45
CA MET A 106 -10.92 11.34 15.38
C MET A 106 -11.69 11.48 16.71
N ASN A 107 -11.06 12.09 17.72
CA ASN A 107 -11.67 12.25 19.03
C ASN A 107 -12.90 13.14 18.96
N ASP A 108 -14.05 12.61 19.36
CA ASP A 108 -15.33 13.32 19.37
C ASP A 108 -15.76 13.81 17.97
N GLU A 109 -15.33 13.15 16.90
CA GLU A 109 -15.68 13.52 15.52
C GLU A 109 -16.52 12.43 14.82
N ALA A 110 -16.51 11.19 15.32
CA ALA A 110 -17.14 10.06 14.62
C ALA A 110 -18.69 10.08 14.73
N SER A 111 -19.36 10.14 13.57
CA SER A 111 -20.82 10.05 13.42
C SER A 111 -21.30 8.71 12.86
N SER A 112 -20.41 7.90 12.27
CA SER A 112 -20.70 6.51 11.89
C SER A 112 -19.44 5.64 11.91
N LEU A 113 -19.60 4.32 11.92
CA LEU A 113 -18.48 3.38 11.89
C LEU A 113 -18.84 2.06 11.20
N LYS A 114 -17.79 1.35 10.76
CA LYS A 114 -17.84 0.01 10.18
C LYS A 114 -16.92 -0.93 10.95
N VAL A 115 -17.42 -2.11 11.35
CA VAL A 115 -16.63 -3.19 11.96
C VAL A 115 -16.50 -4.33 10.95
N GLU A 116 -15.27 -4.77 10.70
CA GLU A 116 -14.95 -5.77 9.69
C GLU A 116 -14.04 -6.87 10.23
N GLN A 117 -14.23 -8.10 9.73
CA GLN A 117 -13.27 -9.17 9.90
C GLN A 117 -12.23 -9.08 8.78
N ILE A 118 -10.96 -9.02 9.15
CA ILE A 118 -9.84 -8.91 8.19
C ILE A 118 -9.69 -10.24 7.45
N GLY A 119 -9.70 -10.18 6.12
CA GLY A 119 -9.57 -11.37 5.28
C GLY A 119 -10.86 -12.20 5.17
N ALA A 120 -12.03 -11.58 5.42
CA ALA A 120 -13.31 -12.20 5.15
C ALA A 120 -13.46 -12.59 3.66
N SER A 121 -14.27 -13.60 3.38
CA SER A 121 -14.65 -13.91 2.01
C SER A 121 -15.67 -12.89 1.53
N HIS A 122 -15.45 -12.36 0.33
CA HIS A 122 -16.35 -11.42 -0.34
C HIS A 122 -17.07 -12.10 -1.51
N ALA A 123 -18.22 -11.55 -1.90
CA ALA A 123 -18.80 -11.86 -3.20
C ALA A 123 -17.85 -11.45 -4.35
N PRO A 124 -18.08 -11.96 -5.57
CA PRO A 124 -17.29 -11.62 -6.74
C PRO A 124 -17.10 -10.13 -7.01
N VAL A 125 -18.09 -9.31 -6.69
CA VAL A 125 -18.05 -7.86 -6.95
C VAL A 125 -18.54 -7.12 -5.71
N THR A 126 -17.80 -6.10 -5.29
CA THR A 126 -18.25 -5.14 -4.27
C THR A 126 -18.25 -3.76 -4.90
N VAL A 127 -19.34 -3.02 -4.77
CA VAL A 127 -19.43 -1.61 -5.23
C VAL A 127 -19.57 -0.69 -4.04
N TYR A 128 -19.14 0.56 -4.22
CA TYR A 128 -19.02 1.55 -3.16
C TYR A 128 -19.62 2.88 -3.59
N SER A 129 -20.30 3.54 -2.66
CA SER A 129 -20.95 4.81 -2.96
C SER A 129 -19.96 5.97 -3.07
N ASN A 130 -18.79 5.83 -2.44
CA ASN A 130 -17.73 6.83 -2.48
C ASN A 130 -16.45 6.20 -3.02
N ALA A 131 -15.69 7.00 -3.76
CA ALA A 131 -14.35 6.63 -4.19
C ALA A 131 -13.28 7.26 -3.27
N PRO A 132 -12.17 6.57 -2.98
CA PRO A 132 -11.93 5.15 -3.25
C PRO A 132 -12.51 4.24 -2.14
N TYR A 133 -13.27 3.21 -2.51
CA TYR A 133 -13.76 2.12 -1.67
C TYR A 133 -14.40 2.54 -0.32
N GLY A 134 -15.16 3.63 -0.31
CA GLY A 134 -15.77 4.19 0.90
C GLY A 134 -17.29 4.35 0.78
N GLY A 135 -17.92 4.90 1.82
CA GLY A 135 -19.37 5.09 1.84
C GLY A 135 -20.14 3.79 2.06
N PHE A 136 -21.37 3.74 1.55
CA PHE A 136 -22.14 2.50 1.53
C PHE A 136 -21.48 1.51 0.58
N GLU A 137 -21.41 0.24 1.00
CA GLU A 137 -20.97 -0.84 0.13
C GLU A 137 -22.06 -1.88 -0.08
N GLN A 138 -21.98 -2.57 -1.21
CA GLN A 138 -22.87 -3.67 -1.54
C GLN A 138 -22.14 -4.74 -2.34
N GLU A 139 -22.33 -5.99 -1.94
CA GLU A 139 -21.73 -7.16 -2.57
C GLU A 139 -22.71 -7.83 -3.55
N PHE A 140 -22.19 -8.29 -4.69
CA PHE A 140 -22.95 -8.91 -5.77
C PHE A 140 -22.34 -10.24 -6.21
N GLY A 141 -23.20 -11.26 -6.28
CA GLY A 141 -22.91 -12.56 -6.87
C GLY A 141 -22.94 -12.54 -8.39
N VAL A 142 -22.77 -13.71 -9.03
CA VAL A 142 -23.03 -13.85 -10.47
C VAL A 142 -24.53 -13.67 -10.75
N GLY A 143 -24.87 -12.79 -11.68
CA GLY A 143 -26.26 -12.52 -12.01
C GLY A 143 -26.52 -11.13 -12.59
N ASP A 144 -27.81 -10.87 -12.77
CA ASP A 144 -28.39 -9.64 -13.28
C ASP A 144 -28.98 -8.86 -12.10
N HIS A 145 -28.39 -7.70 -11.78
CA HIS A 145 -28.73 -6.88 -10.62
C HIS A 145 -29.27 -5.52 -11.08
N ASN A 146 -30.49 -5.19 -10.69
CA ASN A 146 -31.21 -4.03 -11.21
C ASN A 146 -31.42 -2.97 -10.12
N VAL A 147 -31.94 -1.80 -10.51
CA VAL A 147 -32.07 -0.61 -9.65
C VAL A 147 -32.69 -0.87 -8.27
N GLU A 148 -33.68 -1.77 -8.17
CA GLU A 148 -34.33 -2.06 -6.89
C GLU A 148 -33.41 -2.77 -5.90
N GLU A 149 -32.44 -3.54 -6.38
CA GLU A 149 -31.42 -4.17 -5.54
C GLU A 149 -30.35 -3.15 -5.13
N LEU A 150 -29.94 -2.25 -6.04
CA LEU A 150 -28.99 -1.17 -5.72
C LEU A 150 -29.53 -0.25 -4.61
N LYS A 151 -30.81 0.13 -4.69
CA LYS A 151 -31.49 0.96 -3.68
C LYS A 151 -31.53 0.35 -2.28
N ALA A 152 -31.33 -0.97 -2.15
CA ALA A 152 -31.29 -1.63 -0.85
C ALA A 152 -29.93 -1.48 -0.15
N GLY A 153 -28.87 -1.09 -0.87
CA GLY A 153 -27.52 -0.91 -0.34
C GLY A 153 -26.89 0.39 -0.83
N VAL A 154 -26.06 0.29 -1.88
CA VAL A 154 -25.22 1.41 -2.35
C VAL A 154 -26.02 2.61 -2.88
N GLY A 155 -27.24 2.39 -3.36
CA GLY A 155 -28.11 3.41 -3.94
C GLY A 155 -28.10 3.42 -5.48
N ASN A 156 -29.14 4.02 -6.07
CA ASN A 156 -29.22 4.24 -7.52
C ASN A 156 -28.39 5.46 -7.90
N ASP A 157 -27.58 5.38 -8.96
CA ASP A 157 -26.76 6.50 -9.42
C ASP A 157 -25.82 7.00 -8.30
N GLN A 158 -25.21 6.07 -7.57
CA GLN A 158 -24.31 6.37 -6.45
C GLN A 158 -22.98 5.60 -6.54
N ILE A 159 -22.79 4.69 -7.51
CA ILE A 159 -21.57 3.88 -7.55
C ILE A 159 -20.41 4.75 -8.03
N SER A 160 -19.41 4.91 -7.16
CA SER A 160 -18.20 5.71 -7.43
C SER A 160 -16.93 4.84 -7.57
N SER A 161 -16.90 3.65 -6.96
CA SER A 161 -15.78 2.71 -7.08
C SER A 161 -16.23 1.25 -6.92
N LEU A 162 -15.40 0.31 -7.34
CA LEU A 162 -15.73 -1.12 -7.27
C LEU A 162 -14.50 -2.02 -7.13
N ARG A 163 -14.73 -3.22 -6.60
CA ARG A 163 -13.76 -4.31 -6.53
C ARG A 163 -14.29 -5.49 -7.31
N VAL A 164 -13.41 -6.18 -8.04
CA VAL A 164 -13.76 -7.33 -8.87
C VAL A 164 -12.79 -8.46 -8.57
N ALA A 165 -13.31 -9.54 -8.00
CA ALA A 165 -12.54 -10.73 -7.74
C ALA A 165 -12.00 -11.32 -9.05
N PRO A 166 -10.81 -11.95 -9.02
CA PRO A 166 -10.26 -12.61 -10.21
C PRO A 166 -11.20 -13.71 -10.72
N GLY A 167 -11.38 -13.77 -12.04
CA GLY A 167 -12.28 -14.74 -12.67
C GLY A 167 -13.71 -14.23 -12.83
N TYR A 168 -13.92 -12.94 -12.61
CA TYR A 168 -15.20 -12.28 -12.86
C TYR A 168 -15.02 -11.01 -13.67
N LYS A 169 -16.11 -10.61 -14.33
CA LYS A 169 -16.28 -9.27 -14.86
C LYS A 169 -17.60 -8.71 -14.36
N VAL A 170 -17.65 -7.40 -14.23
CA VAL A 170 -18.90 -6.65 -14.04
C VAL A 170 -19.10 -5.72 -15.23
N THR A 171 -20.33 -5.67 -15.75
CA THR A 171 -20.77 -4.66 -16.71
C THR A 171 -21.72 -3.72 -15.99
N LEU A 172 -21.35 -2.45 -15.83
CA LEU A 172 -22.22 -1.39 -15.33
C LEU A 172 -23.06 -0.84 -16.48
N TYR A 173 -24.30 -0.46 -16.20
CA TYR A 173 -25.23 0.14 -17.15
C TYR A 173 -25.81 1.42 -16.55
N GLN A 174 -25.82 2.49 -17.35
CA GLN A 174 -26.36 3.79 -16.95
C GLN A 174 -27.84 3.69 -16.59
N ASP A 175 -28.61 2.95 -17.38
CA ASP A 175 -30.05 2.81 -17.17
C ASP A 175 -30.39 1.47 -16.50
N TYR A 176 -31.59 1.43 -15.92
CA TYR A 176 -32.20 0.21 -15.39
C TYR A 176 -32.44 -0.82 -16.52
N ASN A 177 -32.69 -2.08 -16.14
CA ASN A 177 -32.90 -3.20 -17.06
C ASN A 177 -31.74 -3.43 -18.07
N PHE A 178 -30.50 -3.14 -17.68
CA PHE A 178 -29.28 -3.40 -18.48
C PHE A 178 -29.31 -2.66 -19.82
N SER A 179 -29.69 -1.38 -19.79
CA SER A 179 -29.81 -0.52 -20.97
C SER A 179 -28.96 0.76 -20.84
N GLY A 180 -28.97 1.62 -21.85
CA GLY A 180 -28.12 2.82 -21.88
C GLY A 180 -26.66 2.52 -22.22
N GLY A 181 -25.77 3.46 -21.88
CA GLY A 181 -24.33 3.24 -21.98
C GLY A 181 -23.87 2.15 -20.99
N SER A 182 -22.79 1.44 -21.34
CA SER A 182 -22.24 0.39 -20.48
C SER A 182 -20.71 0.43 -20.39
N LYS A 183 -20.16 0.04 -19.24
CA LYS A 183 -18.71 -0.08 -19.02
C LYS A 183 -18.37 -1.40 -18.33
N VAL A 184 -17.31 -2.06 -18.80
CA VAL A 184 -16.88 -3.38 -18.30
C VAL A 184 -15.64 -3.24 -17.44
N PHE A 185 -15.64 -3.89 -16.29
CA PHE A 185 -14.50 -4.00 -15.38
C PHE A 185 -14.16 -5.46 -15.10
N THR A 186 -12.88 -5.79 -15.12
CA THR A 186 -12.32 -7.14 -14.85
C THR A 186 -11.33 -7.16 -13.68
N SER A 187 -11.23 -6.04 -12.98
CA SER A 187 -10.35 -5.81 -11.84
C SER A 187 -10.91 -4.66 -11.01
N ASP A 188 -10.35 -4.46 -9.83
CA ASP A 188 -10.65 -3.31 -8.98
C ASP A 188 -10.50 -1.98 -9.74
N ALA A 189 -11.40 -1.04 -9.41
CA ALA A 189 -11.41 0.31 -9.94
C ALA A 189 -11.66 1.29 -8.78
N MET A 190 -10.62 2.06 -8.45
CA MET A 190 -10.70 3.10 -7.41
C MET A 190 -11.67 4.22 -7.78
N TYR A 191 -11.88 4.43 -9.08
CA TYR A 191 -12.86 5.32 -9.67
C TYR A 191 -13.48 4.62 -10.87
N VAL A 192 -14.79 4.75 -11.07
CA VAL A 192 -15.47 4.23 -12.28
C VAL A 192 -15.46 5.24 -13.44
N ASP A 193 -14.77 6.38 -13.26
CA ASP A 193 -14.59 7.50 -14.20
C ASP A 193 -15.91 8.11 -14.70
N ASP A 194 -16.18 8.02 -16.01
CA ASP A 194 -17.35 8.54 -16.71
C ASP A 194 -18.68 7.87 -16.31
N PHE A 195 -18.63 6.81 -15.50
CA PHE A 195 -19.78 6.14 -14.89
C PHE A 195 -20.00 6.54 -13.42
N ASN A 196 -19.26 7.52 -12.92
CA ASN A 196 -19.36 7.94 -11.52
C ASN A 196 -20.76 8.45 -11.22
N ASP A 197 -21.43 7.80 -10.26
CA ASP A 197 -22.79 8.15 -9.84
C ASP A 197 -23.80 8.10 -11.01
N ASP A 198 -23.58 7.20 -11.97
CA ASP A 198 -24.40 7.05 -13.19
C ASP A 198 -24.61 5.56 -13.51
N VAL A 199 -25.04 4.79 -12.51
CA VAL A 199 -25.27 3.34 -12.61
C VAL A 199 -26.61 2.97 -12.00
N SER A 200 -27.50 2.47 -12.84
CA SER A 200 -28.84 1.99 -12.45
C SER A 200 -29.02 0.48 -12.59
N SER A 201 -28.10 -0.24 -13.24
CA SER A 201 -28.06 -1.72 -13.20
C SER A 201 -26.67 -2.28 -13.48
N LEU A 202 -26.40 -3.51 -13.05
CA LEU A 202 -25.12 -4.19 -13.28
C LEU A 202 -25.29 -5.68 -13.55
N ARG A 203 -24.42 -6.25 -14.38
CA ARG A 203 -24.35 -7.69 -14.66
C ARG A 203 -23.00 -8.22 -14.23
N VAL A 204 -23.00 -9.26 -13.40
CA VAL A 204 -21.78 -9.98 -12.98
C VAL A 204 -21.73 -11.32 -13.69
N GLU A 205 -20.60 -11.60 -14.33
CA GLU A 205 -20.38 -12.84 -15.09
C GLU A 205 -19.06 -13.48 -14.67
N ALA A 206 -19.05 -14.81 -14.58
CA ALA A 206 -17.80 -15.56 -14.48
C ALA A 206 -17.04 -15.52 -15.82
N ILE A 207 -15.74 -15.32 -15.74
CA ILE A 207 -14.79 -15.40 -16.86
C ILE A 207 -13.63 -16.30 -16.43
N SER A 208 -12.79 -16.71 -17.38
CA SER A 208 -11.53 -17.35 -16.97
C SER A 208 -10.65 -16.29 -16.27
N PRO A 209 -10.17 -16.54 -15.04
CA PRO A 209 -9.18 -15.66 -14.40
C PRO A 209 -7.84 -15.74 -15.12
N LEU A 210 -7.57 -16.85 -15.82
CA LEU A 210 -6.33 -17.14 -16.50
C LEU A 210 -6.36 -16.57 -17.92
N ASP A 211 -5.39 -15.71 -18.20
CA ASP A 211 -5.05 -15.25 -19.54
C ASP A 211 -3.52 -15.25 -19.71
N ALA A 212 -3.03 -14.67 -20.80
CA ALA A 212 -1.59 -14.63 -21.10
C ALA A 212 -0.74 -13.86 -20.06
N THR A 213 -1.36 -13.11 -19.15
CA THR A 213 -0.68 -12.35 -18.09
C THR A 213 -0.65 -13.09 -16.74
N GLY A 214 -1.40 -14.19 -16.61
CA GLY A 214 -1.37 -15.02 -15.41
C GLY A 214 -0.02 -15.73 -15.25
N VAL A 215 0.60 -15.58 -14.09
CA VAL A 215 1.89 -16.20 -13.74
C VAL A 215 1.66 -17.24 -12.67
N ALA A 216 2.04 -18.49 -12.95
CA ALA A 216 1.97 -19.56 -11.96
C ALA A 216 2.91 -19.24 -10.79
N VAL A 217 2.43 -19.45 -9.56
CA VAL A 217 3.22 -19.25 -8.36
C VAL A 217 4.30 -20.33 -8.30
N PRO A 218 5.58 -19.95 -8.12
CA PRO A 218 6.67 -20.92 -8.00
C PRO A 218 6.38 -21.95 -6.90
N ASP A 219 6.64 -23.23 -7.20
CA ASP A 219 6.37 -24.38 -6.35
C ASP A 219 4.91 -24.50 -5.87
N ASN A 220 3.98 -23.81 -6.54
CA ASN A 220 2.56 -23.75 -6.21
C ASN A 220 2.26 -23.30 -4.77
N ALA A 221 3.18 -22.55 -4.15
CA ALA A 221 3.06 -22.11 -2.77
C ALA A 221 3.62 -20.69 -2.60
N TYR A 222 2.99 -19.88 -1.74
CA TYR A 222 3.47 -18.54 -1.38
C TYR A 222 4.57 -18.61 -0.31
N SER A 223 5.59 -19.43 -0.55
CA SER A 223 6.79 -19.53 0.29
C SER A 223 7.63 -18.24 0.20
N ASP A 224 8.55 -18.02 1.15
CA ASP A 224 9.45 -16.87 1.09
C ASP A 224 10.27 -16.84 -0.21
N ALA A 225 10.69 -18.02 -0.70
CA ALA A 225 11.41 -18.16 -1.96
C ALA A 225 10.52 -17.76 -3.15
N SER A 226 9.27 -18.23 -3.18
CA SER A 226 8.32 -17.92 -4.25
C SER A 226 7.94 -16.44 -4.26
N LYS A 227 7.72 -15.83 -3.09
CA LYS A 227 7.46 -14.39 -2.95
C LYS A 227 8.64 -13.56 -3.43
N ARG A 228 9.86 -13.90 -3.01
CA ARG A 228 11.09 -13.25 -3.49
C ARG A 228 11.22 -13.35 -5.01
N GLN A 229 10.98 -14.53 -5.59
CA GLN A 229 11.05 -14.72 -7.03
C GLN A 229 10.01 -13.88 -7.77
N LEU A 230 8.78 -13.79 -7.25
CA LEU A 230 7.75 -12.92 -7.83
C LEU A 230 8.13 -11.44 -7.72
N LEU A 231 8.66 -10.98 -6.57
CA LEU A 231 9.19 -9.62 -6.42
C LEU A 231 10.28 -9.32 -7.45
N GLN A 232 11.17 -10.27 -7.75
CA GLN A 232 12.19 -10.12 -8.79
C GLN A 232 11.59 -10.09 -10.20
N ASN A 233 10.64 -10.99 -10.51
CA ASN A 233 10.02 -11.10 -11.83
C ASN A 233 9.23 -9.84 -12.24
N PHE A 234 8.66 -9.13 -11.28
CA PHE A 234 7.88 -7.91 -11.50
C PHE A 234 8.62 -6.61 -11.19
N ALA A 235 9.90 -6.69 -10.78
CA ALA A 235 10.67 -5.50 -10.42
C ALA A 235 10.80 -4.55 -11.64
N PRO A 236 10.65 -3.22 -11.45
CA PRO A 236 10.58 -2.29 -12.58
C PRO A 236 11.92 -2.09 -13.28
N LYS A 237 11.88 -1.69 -14.54
CA LYS A 237 13.01 -1.02 -15.19
C LYS A 237 12.84 0.48 -14.99
N ILE A 238 13.81 1.12 -14.36
CA ILE A 238 13.79 2.57 -14.11
C ILE A 238 14.77 3.25 -15.06
N TRP A 239 14.31 4.25 -15.80
CA TRP A 239 15.14 5.17 -16.57
C TRP A 239 15.34 6.46 -15.78
N PHE A 240 16.59 6.78 -15.47
CA PHE A 240 16.97 8.10 -14.99
C PHE A 240 17.11 9.04 -16.18
N ALA A 241 16.69 10.29 -16.00
CA ALA A 241 16.80 11.32 -17.02
C ALA A 241 18.26 11.50 -17.51
N GLN A 242 18.39 11.91 -18.76
CA GLN A 242 19.68 12.25 -19.36
C GLN A 242 20.33 13.40 -18.59
N GLY A 243 21.55 13.16 -18.12
CA GLY A 243 22.27 14.13 -17.28
C GLY A 243 21.94 14.04 -15.79
N GLU A 244 21.23 13.01 -15.34
CA GLU A 244 21.09 12.71 -13.91
C GLU A 244 22.47 12.60 -13.23
N SER A 245 22.57 13.21 -12.06
CA SER A 245 23.78 13.25 -11.22
C SER A 245 23.55 12.65 -9.84
N TYR A 246 22.30 12.50 -9.42
CA TYR A 246 21.87 11.96 -8.13
C TYR A 246 21.22 10.60 -8.38
N PHE A 247 21.99 9.54 -8.15
CA PHE A 247 21.52 8.18 -8.37
C PHE A 247 21.17 7.50 -7.04
N PRO A 248 20.38 6.41 -7.08
CA PRO A 248 20.10 5.61 -5.90
C PRO A 248 21.34 5.05 -5.20
N SER A 249 21.16 4.71 -3.93
CA SER A 249 22.09 3.89 -3.15
C SER A 249 21.32 3.02 -2.17
N SER A 250 22.02 2.19 -1.39
CA SER A 250 21.40 1.67 -0.16
C SER A 250 21.30 2.78 0.89
N VAL A 251 20.43 2.59 1.88
CA VAL A 251 20.39 3.43 3.08
C VAL A 251 21.71 3.34 3.84
N GLU A 252 22.28 2.14 3.95
CA GLU A 252 23.53 1.89 4.68
C GLU A 252 24.74 2.64 4.08
N PHE A 253 24.71 2.93 2.78
CA PHE A 253 25.73 3.73 2.10
C PHE A 253 25.86 5.14 2.73
N THR A 254 24.77 5.69 3.29
CA THR A 254 24.80 7.05 3.86
C THR A 254 25.33 7.11 5.29
N PHE A 255 25.39 5.99 6.02
CA PHE A 255 25.75 5.95 7.44
C PHE A 255 27.07 6.64 7.81
N PRO A 256 28.14 6.61 6.98
CA PRO A 256 29.34 7.38 7.26
C PRO A 256 29.11 8.89 7.31
N TYR A 257 28.08 9.40 6.63
CA TYR A 257 27.84 10.82 6.38
C TYR A 257 26.68 11.42 7.16
N VAL A 258 25.84 10.59 7.78
CA VAL A 258 24.68 11.03 8.58
C VAL A 258 24.80 10.60 10.04
N ASP A 259 24.19 11.38 10.93
CA ASP A 259 23.98 11.02 12.33
C ASP A 259 22.52 10.61 12.53
N ARG A 260 22.31 9.51 13.27
CA ARG A 260 21.01 9.22 13.90
C ARG A 260 20.90 10.03 15.18
N TYR A 261 19.96 10.96 15.24
CA TYR A 261 19.80 11.87 16.37
C TYR A 261 18.35 11.93 16.83
N LEU A 262 18.14 12.17 18.12
CA LEU A 262 16.81 12.45 18.67
C LEU A 262 16.45 13.90 18.31
N ASN A 263 15.44 14.07 17.46
CA ASN A 263 14.93 15.39 17.13
C ASN A 263 14.09 15.93 18.31
N PRO A 264 14.44 17.09 18.89
CA PRO A 264 13.74 17.62 20.06
C PRO A 264 12.31 18.09 19.77
N ASN A 265 11.95 18.34 18.51
CA ASN A 265 10.62 18.77 18.12
C ASN A 265 9.66 17.59 17.96
N SER A 266 10.10 16.53 17.29
CA SER A 266 9.28 15.35 17.03
C SER A 266 9.34 14.31 18.16
N GLY A 267 10.40 14.35 18.98
CA GLY A 267 10.68 13.32 19.99
C GLY A 267 11.08 11.96 19.38
N LYS A 268 11.43 11.93 18.09
CA LYS A 268 11.75 10.72 17.33
C LYS A 268 13.20 10.75 16.83
N TYR A 269 13.78 9.57 16.64
CA TYR A 269 15.09 9.40 16.02
C TYR A 269 14.99 9.55 14.50
N GLU A 270 15.83 10.43 13.97
CA GLU A 270 15.89 10.81 12.56
C GLU A 270 17.34 10.84 12.09
N PHE A 271 17.56 10.87 10.78
CA PHE A 271 18.87 11.14 10.21
C PHE A 271 19.09 12.64 9.99
N LYS A 272 20.34 13.08 10.02
CA LYS A 272 20.77 14.40 9.53
C LYS A 272 22.19 14.31 9.01
N THR A 273 22.57 15.16 8.08
CA THR A 273 23.98 15.24 7.64
C THR A 273 24.91 15.59 8.80
N LYS A 274 26.09 14.95 8.84
CA LYS A 274 27.20 15.33 9.73
C LYS A 274 27.82 16.67 9.31
N THR A 275 27.78 16.97 8.02
CA THR A 275 28.27 18.23 7.46
C THR A 275 27.12 19.20 7.33
N THR A 276 27.27 20.39 7.92
CA THR A 276 26.32 21.49 7.73
C THR A 276 26.26 21.90 6.26
N LEU A 277 25.05 22.02 5.72
CA LEU A 277 24.82 22.51 4.37
C LEU A 277 24.80 24.05 4.39
N ASP A 278 25.98 24.65 4.24
CA ASP A 278 26.16 26.09 4.14
C ASP A 278 27.11 26.43 2.97
N PRO A 279 26.63 27.02 1.87
CA PRO A 279 25.22 27.42 1.64
C PRO A 279 24.29 26.20 1.55
N LEU A 280 22.97 26.42 1.66
CA LEU A 280 21.97 25.32 1.54
C LEU A 280 22.08 24.54 0.23
N THR A 281 22.60 25.19 -0.82
CA THR A 281 22.85 24.58 -2.14
C THR A 281 24.13 23.71 -2.17
N LEU A 282 24.83 23.52 -1.04
CA LEU A 282 26.04 22.70 -0.96
C LEU A 282 25.71 21.24 -1.28
N LYS A 283 26.28 20.71 -2.36
CA LYS A 283 26.15 19.30 -2.74
C LYS A 283 27.33 18.50 -2.20
N LEU A 284 27.06 17.59 -1.26
CA LEU A 284 28.07 16.71 -0.68
C LEU A 284 28.43 15.58 -1.66
N PRO A 285 29.68 15.09 -1.68
CA PRO A 285 30.11 14.08 -2.65
C PRO A 285 29.28 12.79 -2.65
N TYR A 286 28.74 12.37 -1.51
CA TYR A 286 27.93 11.14 -1.43
C TYR A 286 26.51 11.31 -1.98
N PHE A 287 26.06 12.55 -2.23
CA PHE A 287 24.74 12.81 -2.80
C PHE A 287 24.57 12.21 -4.20
N THR A 288 25.66 11.96 -4.92
CA THR A 288 25.59 11.32 -6.25
C THR A 288 25.14 9.86 -6.20
N GLY A 289 25.15 9.23 -5.02
CA GLY A 289 24.76 7.84 -4.82
C GLY A 289 25.76 6.80 -5.34
N ASP A 290 25.28 5.56 -5.45
CA ASP A 290 26.06 4.38 -5.85
C ASP A 290 25.18 3.42 -6.66
N LEU A 291 24.77 3.85 -7.85
CA LEU A 291 23.86 3.08 -8.72
C LEU A 291 24.34 1.64 -8.98
N ALA A 292 25.65 1.43 -9.06
CA ALA A 292 26.24 0.14 -9.37
C ALA A 292 25.93 -0.92 -8.29
N HIS A 293 25.73 -0.50 -7.04
CA HIS A 293 25.43 -1.38 -5.91
C HIS A 293 24.07 -1.09 -5.26
N ALA A 294 23.31 -0.13 -5.78
CA ALA A 294 22.01 0.25 -5.25
C ALA A 294 21.04 -0.94 -5.26
N PRO A 295 20.37 -1.23 -4.14
CA PRO A 295 19.26 -2.15 -4.11
C PRO A 295 17.95 -1.45 -4.45
N ILE A 296 16.98 -2.20 -4.97
CA ILE A 296 15.57 -1.85 -4.81
C ILE A 296 15.02 -2.55 -3.57
N TYR A 297 14.33 -1.81 -2.70
CA TYR A 297 13.69 -2.37 -1.52
C TYR A 297 12.27 -2.80 -1.91
N ALA A 298 12.02 -4.10 -1.96
CA ALA A 298 10.79 -4.67 -2.48
C ALA A 298 9.98 -5.36 -1.37
N PHE A 299 8.70 -5.02 -1.26
CA PHE A 299 7.79 -5.51 -0.23
C PHE A 299 6.63 -6.29 -0.82
N TRP A 300 6.40 -7.49 -0.32
CA TRP A 300 5.16 -8.24 -0.47
C TRP A 300 4.17 -7.79 0.60
N VAL A 301 3.08 -7.16 0.19
CA VAL A 301 2.05 -6.67 1.10
C VAL A 301 0.72 -7.32 0.76
N GLU A 302 0.21 -8.17 1.65
CA GLU A 302 -1.10 -8.77 1.49
C GLU A 302 -2.19 -7.70 1.58
N LYS A 303 -3.12 -7.73 0.63
CA LYS A 303 -4.24 -6.80 0.54
C LYS A 303 -5.56 -7.58 0.57
N GLU A 304 -6.65 -6.88 0.86
CA GLU A 304 -7.98 -7.47 0.77
C GLU A 304 -8.33 -7.94 -0.64
N TYR A 305 -9.39 -8.74 -0.74
CA TYR A 305 -9.90 -9.27 -2.01
C TYR A 305 -8.88 -10.16 -2.73
N ASN A 306 -8.04 -10.88 -1.97
CA ASN A 306 -6.97 -11.73 -2.48
C ASN A 306 -5.96 -10.98 -3.37
N ASN A 307 -5.81 -9.67 -3.17
CA ASN A 307 -4.77 -8.91 -3.82
C ASN A 307 -3.45 -8.98 -3.02
N VAL A 308 -2.35 -8.72 -3.70
CA VAL A 308 -1.05 -8.45 -3.11
C VAL A 308 -0.44 -7.27 -3.83
N ASP A 309 0.12 -6.34 -3.08
CA ASP A 309 0.93 -5.26 -3.64
C ASP A 309 2.41 -5.64 -3.54
N LEU A 310 3.10 -5.56 -4.67
CA LEU A 310 4.55 -5.59 -4.77
C LEU A 310 5.04 -4.14 -4.78
N VAL A 311 5.46 -3.63 -3.63
CA VAL A 311 5.88 -2.25 -3.46
C VAL A 311 7.39 -2.15 -3.61
N TYR A 312 7.87 -1.35 -4.55
CA TYR A 312 9.28 -1.15 -4.86
C TYR A 312 9.70 0.26 -4.48
N PHE A 313 10.50 0.38 -3.43
CA PHE A 313 11.08 1.64 -2.98
C PHE A 313 12.51 1.81 -3.51
N GLN A 314 12.74 2.96 -4.13
CA GLN A 314 14.05 3.51 -4.42
C GLN A 314 14.46 4.43 -3.28
N PHE A 315 15.71 4.32 -2.83
CA PHE A 315 16.32 5.32 -1.96
C PHE A 315 17.40 6.09 -2.71
N THR A 316 17.30 7.41 -2.75
CA THR A 316 18.36 8.29 -3.26
C THR A 316 18.93 9.13 -2.11
N PRO A 317 20.25 9.30 -1.97
CA PRO A 317 20.81 10.11 -0.88
C PRO A 317 20.43 11.59 -0.89
N TYR A 318 19.99 12.12 -2.03
CA TYR A 318 19.70 13.52 -2.22
C TYR A 318 18.65 13.74 -3.29
N ASP A 319 17.69 14.60 -3.00
CA ASP A 319 16.73 15.15 -3.95
C ASP A 319 17.17 16.55 -4.36
N LEU A 320 17.32 16.76 -5.67
CA LEU A 320 17.46 18.09 -6.23
C LEU A 320 16.08 18.57 -6.67
N GLY A 321 15.59 19.60 -5.98
CA GLY A 321 14.30 20.19 -6.23
C GLY A 321 14.28 21.01 -7.53
N LYS A 322 13.71 22.20 -7.48
CA LYS A 322 13.46 23.03 -8.67
C LYS A 322 13.95 24.45 -8.46
N ASN A 323 14.12 25.16 -9.57
CA ASN A 323 14.43 26.58 -9.53
C ASN A 323 13.16 27.38 -9.74
N VAL A 324 12.86 28.28 -8.80
CA VAL A 324 11.81 29.29 -8.94
C VAL A 324 12.48 30.65 -9.03
N LEU A 325 12.34 31.34 -10.16
CA LEU A 325 13.02 32.61 -10.43
C LEU A 325 14.55 32.61 -10.17
N GLY A 326 15.21 31.47 -10.40
CA GLY A 326 16.65 31.30 -10.16
C GLY A 326 17.04 31.02 -8.71
N THR A 327 16.07 30.80 -7.82
CA THR A 327 16.29 30.30 -6.46
C THR A 327 15.97 28.81 -6.42
N GLU A 328 16.94 28.00 -6.00
CA GLU A 328 16.77 26.57 -5.75
C GLU A 328 15.88 26.35 -4.52
N VAL A 329 14.86 25.50 -4.65
CA VAL A 329 13.86 25.18 -3.63
C VAL A 329 13.50 23.70 -3.69
N GLY A 330 13.04 23.14 -2.58
CA GLY A 330 12.54 21.76 -2.50
C GLY A 330 13.60 20.70 -2.21
N ASP A 331 14.88 21.03 -2.31
CA ASP A 331 15.99 20.11 -2.04
C ASP A 331 15.90 19.44 -0.67
N HIS A 332 16.18 18.14 -0.60
CA HIS A 332 16.30 17.44 0.68
C HIS A 332 17.33 16.31 0.65
N VAL A 333 17.85 15.99 1.84
CA VAL A 333 18.69 14.81 2.05
C VAL A 333 17.81 13.59 2.22
N GLY A 334 18.18 12.50 1.56
CA GLY A 334 17.41 11.26 1.49
C GLY A 334 16.13 11.44 0.70
N ASP A 335 15.81 10.48 -0.16
CA ASP A 335 14.60 10.51 -0.95
C ASP A 335 14.03 9.10 -1.11
N TRP A 336 12.71 8.98 -1.03
CA TRP A 336 11.98 7.73 -1.12
C TRP A 336 10.90 7.84 -2.19
N GLU A 337 11.21 7.31 -3.36
CA GLU A 337 10.25 7.19 -4.45
C GLU A 337 9.85 5.74 -4.67
N ARG A 338 8.65 5.52 -5.20
CA ARG A 338 8.10 4.16 -5.27
C ARG A 338 7.24 3.87 -6.48
N ILE A 339 7.22 2.57 -6.81
CA ILE A 339 6.33 1.95 -7.77
C ILE A 339 5.65 0.77 -7.09
N THR A 340 4.35 0.60 -7.30
CA THR A 340 3.62 -0.54 -6.73
C THR A 340 2.95 -1.32 -7.85
N VAL A 341 3.22 -2.62 -7.94
CA VAL A 341 2.49 -3.54 -8.84
C VAL A 341 1.47 -4.31 -8.01
N ARG A 342 0.18 -4.13 -8.31
CA ARG A 342 -0.89 -4.93 -7.70
C ARG A 342 -1.10 -6.21 -8.48
N LEU A 343 -1.03 -7.34 -7.78
CA LEU A 343 -1.37 -8.66 -8.29
C LEU A 343 -2.65 -9.18 -7.64
N ALA A 344 -3.50 -9.78 -8.45
CA ALA A 344 -4.64 -10.58 -8.04
C ALA A 344 -4.21 -12.05 -7.86
N LYS A 345 -4.48 -12.66 -6.71
CA LYS A 345 -4.23 -14.09 -6.45
C LYS A 345 -5.47 -14.91 -6.78
N PHE A 346 -5.28 -16.06 -7.42
CA PHE A 346 -6.35 -17.04 -7.65
C PHE A 346 -5.79 -18.46 -7.79
N ALA A 347 -6.67 -19.45 -7.73
CA ALA A 347 -6.34 -20.83 -8.03
C ALA A 347 -7.19 -21.32 -9.21
N ASP A 348 -6.56 -22.01 -10.15
CA ASP A 348 -7.23 -22.68 -11.27
C ASP A 348 -6.67 -24.10 -11.40
N ASN A 349 -7.55 -25.09 -11.44
CA ASN A 349 -7.20 -26.51 -11.57
C ASN A 349 -6.12 -27.00 -10.57
N GLY A 350 -6.14 -26.48 -9.34
CA GLY A 350 -5.20 -26.84 -8.28
C GLY A 350 -3.83 -26.14 -8.36
N VAL A 351 -3.67 -25.18 -9.29
CA VAL A 351 -2.48 -24.35 -9.45
C VAL A 351 -2.80 -22.93 -9.00
N ASN A 352 -1.96 -22.38 -8.15
CA ASN A 352 -1.99 -21.00 -7.68
C ASN A 352 -1.35 -20.10 -8.74
N TYR A 353 -2.01 -19.00 -9.03
CA TYR A 353 -1.57 -17.97 -9.95
C TYR A 353 -1.60 -16.61 -9.27
N VAL A 354 -0.74 -15.73 -9.79
CA VAL A 354 -0.86 -14.29 -9.63
C VAL A 354 -1.08 -13.65 -11.00
N LYS A 355 -1.90 -12.61 -11.06
CA LYS A 355 -2.11 -11.82 -12.26
C LYS A 355 -1.91 -10.34 -11.94
N PRO A 356 -1.00 -9.64 -12.63
CA PRO A 356 -0.88 -8.20 -12.45
C PRO A 356 -2.11 -7.48 -13.02
N VAL A 357 -2.67 -6.56 -12.25
CA VAL A 357 -3.90 -5.84 -12.61
C VAL A 357 -3.70 -4.34 -12.70
N GLN A 358 -2.87 -3.76 -11.84
CA GLN A 358 -2.64 -2.32 -11.76
C GLN A 358 -1.18 -2.01 -11.42
N VAL A 359 -0.71 -0.82 -11.81
CA VAL A 359 0.57 -0.27 -11.40
C VAL A 359 0.39 1.16 -10.94
N TYR A 360 0.85 1.47 -9.74
CA TYR A 360 0.94 2.82 -9.21
C TYR A 360 2.32 3.41 -9.45
N TYR A 361 2.34 4.64 -9.94
CA TYR A 361 3.54 5.45 -10.14
C TYR A 361 3.51 6.61 -9.15
N GLY A 362 4.38 6.56 -8.14
CA GLY A 362 4.49 7.60 -7.12
C GLY A 362 5.38 8.75 -7.58
N ALA A 363 4.94 9.98 -7.32
CA ALA A 363 5.74 11.17 -7.53
C ALA A 363 5.50 12.14 -6.37
N HIS A 364 6.56 12.53 -5.68
CA HIS A 364 6.50 13.45 -4.55
C HIS A 364 5.56 12.90 -3.45
N SER A 365 4.50 13.64 -3.12
CA SER A 365 3.48 13.26 -2.14
C SER A 365 2.19 12.68 -2.76
N PHE A 366 2.20 12.34 -4.05
CA PHE A 366 1.04 11.81 -4.78
C PHE A 366 1.46 10.74 -5.80
N GLY A 367 0.55 10.31 -6.67
CA GLY A 367 0.88 9.42 -7.76
C GLY A 367 -0.31 9.14 -8.67
N THR A 368 -0.13 8.22 -9.60
CA THR A 368 -1.20 7.80 -10.52
C THR A 368 -1.18 6.29 -10.70
N THR A 369 -2.37 5.69 -10.60
CA THR A 369 -2.57 4.27 -10.90
C THR A 369 -3.02 4.09 -12.34
N TYR A 370 -2.40 3.14 -13.02
CA TYR A 370 -2.77 2.69 -14.36
C TYR A 370 -3.15 1.21 -14.33
N ARG A 371 -3.97 0.78 -15.29
CA ARG A 371 -4.17 -0.65 -15.50
C ARG A 371 -2.88 -1.28 -16.02
N TRP A 372 -2.70 -2.57 -15.72
CA TRP A 372 -1.52 -3.31 -16.17
C TRP A 372 -1.34 -3.23 -17.68
N ASP A 373 -2.40 -3.28 -18.48
CA ASP A 373 -2.33 -3.24 -19.95
C ASP A 373 -1.99 -1.85 -20.52
N GLU A 374 -2.03 -0.80 -19.72
CA GLU A 374 -1.74 0.57 -20.16
C GLU A 374 -0.26 0.95 -20.09
N VAL A 375 0.57 0.19 -19.36
CA VAL A 375 1.97 0.55 -19.10
C VAL A 375 2.95 -0.23 -19.95
N ASP A 376 4.05 0.39 -20.35
CA ASP A 376 5.12 -0.30 -21.06
C ASP A 376 5.87 -1.26 -20.14
N LYS A 377 6.35 -2.36 -20.70
CA LYS A 377 7.03 -3.42 -19.94
C LYS A 377 8.21 -4.00 -20.70
N VAL A 378 9.29 -4.31 -20.00
CA VAL A 378 10.36 -5.18 -20.51
C VAL A 378 9.99 -6.63 -20.22
N ASN A 379 10.14 -7.49 -21.22
CA ASN A 379 9.85 -8.94 -21.16
C ASN A 379 8.43 -9.29 -20.66
N GLY A 380 7.49 -8.35 -20.75
CA GLY A 380 6.09 -8.55 -20.36
C GLY A 380 5.81 -8.46 -18.85
N THR A 381 6.83 -8.39 -17.98
CA THR A 381 6.63 -8.41 -16.52
C THR A 381 7.29 -7.25 -15.76
N HIS A 382 8.25 -6.55 -16.36
CA HIS A 382 8.96 -5.46 -15.68
C HIS A 382 8.42 -4.10 -16.14
N PRO A 383 7.59 -3.39 -15.36
CA PRO A 383 7.08 -2.08 -15.74
C PRO A 383 8.22 -1.11 -16.07
N VAL A 384 8.06 -0.35 -17.14
CA VAL A 384 8.98 0.73 -17.50
C VAL A 384 8.57 1.99 -16.75
N VAL A 385 9.55 2.63 -16.14
CA VAL A 385 9.39 3.79 -15.28
C VAL A 385 10.41 4.84 -15.68
N TYR A 386 10.02 6.11 -15.66
CA TYR A 386 10.90 7.24 -15.91
C TYR A 386 10.99 8.09 -14.65
N SER A 387 12.15 8.07 -14.00
CA SER A 387 12.44 8.88 -12.82
C SER A 387 12.82 10.30 -13.26
N ALA A 388 12.17 11.29 -12.64
CA ALA A 388 12.39 12.70 -12.93
C ALA A 388 13.82 13.14 -12.60
N GLN A 389 14.38 14.04 -13.41
CA GLN A 389 15.71 14.58 -13.17
C GLN A 389 15.78 15.29 -11.82
N GLY A 390 16.64 14.81 -10.92
CA GLY A 390 16.91 15.38 -9.62
C GLY A 390 15.85 15.12 -8.54
N SER A 391 14.56 15.25 -8.89
CA SER A 391 13.44 15.05 -7.94
C SER A 391 12.94 13.60 -7.84
N HIS A 392 13.43 12.75 -8.73
CA HIS A 392 13.14 11.32 -8.82
C HIS A 392 11.69 10.87 -8.97
N GLY A 393 10.71 11.77 -8.98
CA GLY A 393 9.30 11.46 -9.19
C GLY A 393 9.11 10.46 -10.33
N MET A 394 8.34 9.40 -10.06
CA MET A 394 8.24 8.27 -10.98
C MET A 394 7.06 8.47 -11.92
N TRP A 395 7.36 8.51 -13.22
CA TRP A 395 6.37 8.75 -14.26
C TRP A 395 6.28 7.57 -15.22
N LYS A 396 5.07 7.32 -15.71
CA LYS A 396 4.79 6.30 -16.71
C LYS A 396 5.41 6.64 -18.07
N ASP A 397 5.37 7.91 -18.45
CA ASP A 397 5.76 8.39 -19.77
C ASP A 397 6.96 9.36 -19.69
N PRO A 398 7.83 9.40 -20.72
CA PRO A 398 8.87 10.43 -20.82
C PRO A 398 8.23 11.78 -21.19
N GLY A 399 8.84 12.88 -20.76
CA GLY A 399 8.41 14.23 -21.12
C GLY A 399 8.52 15.21 -19.97
N ASN A 400 7.73 16.28 -20.07
CA ASN A 400 7.60 17.29 -19.03
C ASN A 400 6.29 17.06 -18.28
N HIS A 401 6.36 16.96 -16.96
CA HIS A 401 5.22 16.70 -16.09
C HIS A 401 5.09 17.83 -15.07
N VAL A 402 4.11 18.71 -15.28
CA VAL A 402 3.82 19.79 -14.32
C VAL A 402 3.13 19.16 -13.12
N TYR A 403 3.76 19.24 -11.95
CA TYR A 403 3.20 18.69 -10.70
C TYR A 403 2.66 19.77 -9.77
N GLN A 404 3.09 21.02 -9.93
CA GLN A 404 2.55 22.13 -9.16
C GLN A 404 2.58 23.45 -9.93
N GLU A 405 1.43 24.13 -9.93
CA GLU A 405 1.28 25.50 -10.42
C GLU A 405 1.65 26.49 -9.31
N LEU A 406 2.55 27.44 -9.59
CA LEU A 406 2.82 28.60 -8.77
C LEU A 406 2.28 29.85 -9.47
N VAL A 407 2.03 30.92 -8.71
CA VAL A 407 1.47 32.18 -9.26
C VAL A 407 2.30 32.75 -10.43
N ILE A 408 3.59 32.44 -10.47
CA ILE A 408 4.57 33.01 -11.39
C ILE A 408 5.46 31.97 -12.09
N ASP A 409 5.29 30.68 -11.81
CA ASP A 409 6.16 29.60 -12.31
C ASP A 409 5.45 28.24 -12.26
N GLN A 410 6.03 27.23 -12.88
CA GLN A 410 5.54 25.84 -12.85
C GLN A 410 6.63 24.91 -12.37
N LEU A 411 6.35 24.14 -11.32
CA LEU A 411 7.24 23.07 -10.93
C LEU A 411 7.00 21.88 -11.85
N THR A 412 8.04 21.58 -12.63
CA THR A 412 7.97 20.62 -13.74
C THR A 412 9.06 19.57 -13.57
N ASP A 413 8.65 18.31 -13.58
CA ASP A 413 9.54 17.17 -13.69
C ASP A 413 9.89 16.91 -15.15
N VAL A 414 11.16 16.58 -15.40
CA VAL A 414 11.66 16.23 -16.74
C VAL A 414 12.11 14.79 -16.72
N THR A 415 11.53 13.96 -17.57
CA THR A 415 11.79 12.53 -17.65
C THR A 415 12.15 12.12 -19.08
N ASN A 416 13.16 11.26 -19.25
CA ASN A 416 13.54 10.70 -20.54
C ASN A 416 14.45 9.46 -20.37
N GLN A 417 14.85 8.82 -21.47
CA GLN A 417 15.70 7.62 -21.47
C GLN A 417 17.20 7.96 -21.41
N GLY A 418 17.68 8.32 -20.20
CA GLY A 418 19.10 8.45 -19.92
C GLY A 418 19.73 7.13 -19.48
N THR A 419 20.00 7.00 -18.19
CA THR A 419 20.65 5.81 -17.60
C THR A 419 19.58 4.80 -17.20
N ALA A 420 19.67 3.56 -17.70
CA ALA A 420 18.79 2.48 -17.28
C ALA A 420 19.26 1.82 -15.99
N TRP A 421 18.30 1.44 -15.15
CA TRP A 421 18.49 0.59 -13.98
C TRP A 421 17.51 -0.59 -14.02
N ASP A 422 18.08 -1.78 -14.21
CA ASP A 422 17.39 -3.05 -14.17
C ASP A 422 17.33 -3.54 -12.72
N THR A 423 16.29 -3.13 -12.00
CA THR A 423 16.22 -3.27 -10.53
C THR A 423 16.20 -4.73 -10.06
N TRP A 424 15.74 -5.65 -10.91
CA TRP A 424 15.73 -7.10 -10.63
C TRP A 424 17.12 -7.70 -10.39
N ASN A 425 18.20 -7.00 -10.75
CA ASN A 425 19.57 -7.45 -10.52
C ASN A 425 20.02 -7.32 -9.05
N ASN A 426 19.32 -6.51 -8.23
CA ASN A 426 19.65 -6.32 -6.82
C ASN A 426 18.40 -5.99 -5.98
N VAL A 427 17.58 -7.01 -5.72
CA VAL A 427 16.35 -6.88 -4.91
C VAL A 427 16.62 -7.24 -3.45
N GLN A 428 16.36 -6.32 -2.53
CA GLN A 428 16.17 -6.64 -1.12
C GLN A 428 14.69 -6.91 -0.87
N ALA A 429 14.35 -8.15 -0.53
CA ALA A 429 12.96 -8.62 -0.51
C ALA A 429 12.43 -8.77 0.91
N PHE A 430 11.23 -8.26 1.14
CA PHE A 430 10.57 -8.23 2.44
C PHE A 430 9.11 -8.61 2.30
N GLN A 431 8.51 -9.05 3.40
CA GLN A 431 7.08 -9.07 3.58
C GLN A 431 6.71 -8.06 4.65
N TYR A 432 5.63 -7.31 4.43
CA TYR A 432 5.08 -6.38 5.41
C TYR A 432 3.66 -6.80 5.79
N TYR A 433 3.32 -6.59 7.06
CA TYR A 433 2.02 -6.89 7.64
C TYR A 433 1.38 -5.57 8.09
N PRO A 434 0.51 -4.95 7.26
CA PRO A 434 -0.06 -3.62 7.54
C PRO A 434 -0.71 -3.53 8.92
N ASN A 435 -1.49 -4.55 9.27
CA ASN A 435 -2.25 -4.63 10.50
C ASN A 435 -1.40 -4.81 11.77
N GLU A 436 -0.14 -5.22 11.62
CA GLU A 436 0.81 -5.42 12.72
C GLU A 436 1.92 -4.35 12.71
N ALA A 437 1.91 -3.45 11.72
CA ALA A 437 2.88 -2.39 11.51
C ALA A 437 4.35 -2.89 11.57
N THR A 438 4.61 -4.08 11.01
CA THR A 438 5.91 -4.74 11.04
C THR A 438 6.11 -5.65 9.82
N GLY A 439 7.30 -6.22 9.68
CA GLY A 439 7.62 -7.11 8.58
C GLY A 439 8.77 -8.08 8.89
N ASN A 440 9.10 -8.90 7.90
CA ASN A 440 10.24 -9.78 7.95
C ASN A 440 10.94 -9.83 6.58
N GLY A 441 12.22 -10.17 6.59
CA GLY A 441 12.95 -10.39 5.34
C GLY A 441 12.54 -11.72 4.70
N LEU A 442 12.49 -11.71 3.37
CA LEU A 442 12.23 -12.90 2.55
C LEU A 442 13.57 -13.46 2.08
N GLY A 443 14.37 -14.00 2.99
CA GLY A 443 15.72 -14.52 2.72
C GLY A 443 16.87 -13.51 2.86
N ASN A 444 16.59 -12.28 3.29
CA ASN A 444 17.58 -11.32 3.78
C ASN A 444 17.24 -10.90 5.21
N ALA A 445 18.16 -10.26 5.92
CA ALA A 445 17.86 -9.70 7.23
C ALA A 445 16.88 -8.52 7.08
N TRP A 446 16.01 -8.33 8.08
CA TRP A 446 15.22 -7.11 8.23
C TRP A 446 16.14 -5.98 8.74
N PRO A 447 16.28 -4.84 8.03
CA PRO A 447 17.14 -3.76 8.47
C PRO A 447 16.57 -3.04 9.68
N THR A 448 17.41 -2.78 10.69
CA THR A 448 16.94 -2.14 11.93
C THR A 448 16.51 -0.68 11.73
N TRP A 449 17.01 0.01 10.70
CA TRP A 449 16.54 1.36 10.34
C TRP A 449 15.09 1.36 9.84
N LEU A 450 14.61 0.21 9.39
CA LEU A 450 13.24 -0.01 8.96
C LEU A 450 12.34 -0.40 10.14
N ASP A 451 12.81 -0.46 11.39
CA ASP A 451 11.93 -0.69 12.54
C ASP A 451 11.02 0.53 12.83
N LYS A 452 9.97 0.35 13.65
CA LYS A 452 8.99 1.41 13.98
C LYS A 452 9.15 2.07 15.34
N ASP A 453 10.01 1.56 16.22
CA ASP A 453 10.29 2.20 17.51
C ASP A 453 11.29 3.34 17.34
N TYR A 454 10.78 4.49 16.93
CA TYR A 454 11.56 5.72 16.73
C TYR A 454 12.01 6.39 18.03
N THR A 455 11.69 5.83 19.20
CA THR A 455 12.03 6.44 20.49
C THR A 455 13.19 5.74 21.20
N ASN A 456 13.54 4.53 20.74
CA ASN A 456 14.59 3.73 21.35
C ASN A 456 16.00 4.24 20.99
N PRO A 457 16.81 4.68 21.99
CA PRO A 457 18.19 5.11 21.76
C PRO A 457 19.09 3.99 21.23
N ASP A 458 18.85 2.75 21.67
CA ASP A 458 19.66 1.58 21.31
C ASP A 458 19.13 0.86 20.05
N GLY A 459 18.02 1.35 19.48
CA GLY A 459 17.40 0.83 18.26
C GLY A 459 18.03 1.39 16.97
N GLY A 460 17.63 0.82 15.83
CA GLY A 460 18.04 1.32 14.51
C GLY A 460 17.03 2.27 13.86
N ALA A 461 15.76 2.23 14.29
CA ALA A 461 14.62 2.87 13.61
C ALA A 461 14.87 4.34 13.28
N VAL A 462 14.44 4.75 12.09
CA VAL A 462 14.57 6.11 11.56
C VAL A 462 13.22 6.59 11.06
N TYR A 463 12.76 7.71 11.61
CA TYR A 463 11.48 8.30 11.23
C TYR A 463 11.61 9.13 9.94
N HIS A 464 12.48 10.16 9.94
CA HIS A 464 12.82 10.99 8.77
C HIS A 464 14.27 10.79 8.31
N PHE A 465 14.48 10.82 6.99
CA PHE A 465 15.74 10.49 6.32
C PHE A 465 16.58 11.71 5.88
N GLY A 466 16.55 12.82 6.60
CA GLY A 466 17.29 14.00 6.18
C GLY A 466 17.20 15.17 7.15
N ASN A 467 17.68 16.32 6.71
CA ASN A 467 17.78 17.49 7.58
C ASN A 467 16.40 18.14 7.81
N PRO A 468 16.23 18.93 8.88
CA PRO A 468 15.03 19.73 9.08
C PRO A 468 14.84 20.77 7.98
N GLN A 469 13.57 21.12 7.71
CA GLN A 469 13.23 22.18 6.77
C GLN A 469 13.86 23.53 7.15
N VAL A 470 14.31 24.28 6.15
CA VAL A 470 14.82 25.65 6.31
C VAL A 470 14.11 26.61 5.35
N GLY A 471 13.48 27.64 5.93
CA GLY A 471 12.91 28.77 5.20
C GLY A 471 11.85 28.41 4.16
N THR A 472 11.31 29.42 3.48
CA THR A 472 10.45 29.23 2.31
C THR A 472 10.65 30.36 1.29
N PHE A 473 10.38 30.05 0.03
CA PHE A 473 10.36 30.97 -1.10
C PHE A 473 9.20 30.58 -2.01
N PHE A 474 8.23 31.48 -2.21
CA PHE A 474 6.98 31.22 -2.95
C PHE A 474 6.21 29.96 -2.48
N GLY A 475 6.19 29.73 -1.17
CA GLY A 475 5.50 28.58 -0.58
C GLY A 475 6.29 27.26 -0.65
N GLN A 476 7.43 27.25 -1.34
CA GLN A 476 8.34 26.10 -1.39
C GLN A 476 9.45 26.25 -0.36
N PRO A 477 9.89 25.18 0.31
CA PRO A 477 11.01 25.25 1.25
C PRO A 477 12.33 25.60 0.52
N LEU A 478 13.19 26.41 1.14
CA LEU A 478 14.55 26.64 0.58
C LEU A 478 15.43 25.39 0.74
N PHE A 479 15.14 24.59 1.77
CA PHE A 479 15.61 23.22 1.93
C PHE A 479 14.47 22.47 2.64
N ALA A 480 13.96 21.39 2.06
CA ALA A 480 12.85 20.64 2.62
C ALA A 480 13.29 19.71 3.75
N GLU A 481 12.33 19.33 4.58
CA GLU A 481 12.55 18.25 5.55
C GLU A 481 12.72 16.92 4.81
N GLY A 482 13.68 16.10 5.24
CA GLY A 482 13.85 14.76 4.66
C GLY A 482 12.59 13.92 4.78
N PRO A 483 12.29 13.00 3.85
CA PRO A 483 11.03 12.26 3.85
C PRO A 483 10.96 11.22 4.98
N THR A 484 9.75 10.85 5.35
CA THR A 484 9.51 9.67 6.18
C THR A 484 9.89 8.37 5.46
N GLY A 485 10.31 7.36 6.21
CA GLY A 485 10.64 6.04 5.67
C GLY A 485 9.44 5.23 5.16
N PRO A 486 9.67 4.07 4.51
CA PRO A 486 8.62 3.22 3.93
C PRO A 486 7.50 2.82 4.90
N GLN A 487 7.84 2.63 6.18
CA GLN A 487 6.93 2.27 7.28
C GLN A 487 5.80 3.30 7.54
N GLU A 488 5.91 4.50 6.99
CA GLU A 488 4.95 5.59 7.13
C GLU A 488 4.16 5.86 5.84
N LYS A 489 4.36 5.03 4.80
CA LYS A 489 3.69 5.18 3.51
C LYS A 489 2.48 4.26 3.41
N THR A 490 1.36 4.78 2.90
CA THR A 490 0.10 4.04 2.70
C THR A 490 0.30 2.73 1.92
N ALA A 491 1.25 2.70 0.98
CA ALA A 491 1.71 1.50 0.28
C ALA A 491 1.90 0.28 1.20
N LEU A 492 2.54 0.50 2.36
CA LEU A 492 2.80 -0.53 3.36
C LEU A 492 1.74 -0.56 4.46
N THR A 493 1.22 0.59 4.88
CA THR A 493 0.37 0.67 6.08
C THR A 493 -1.10 0.37 5.84
N SER A 494 -1.59 0.40 4.59
CA SER A 494 -2.96 0.03 4.26
C SER A 494 -3.03 -1.41 3.74
N ASP A 495 -3.97 -2.23 4.24
CA ASP A 495 -4.32 -3.51 3.64
C ASP A 495 -5.46 -3.40 2.60
N VAL A 496 -6.01 -2.20 2.40
CA VAL A 496 -7.16 -1.93 1.53
C VAL A 496 -6.76 -1.16 0.27
N LEU A 497 -6.08 -0.02 0.44
CA LEU A 497 -5.83 0.95 -0.61
C LEU A 497 -4.62 0.54 -1.46
N LEU A 498 -4.73 0.83 -2.76
CA LEU A 498 -3.58 0.91 -3.64
C LEU A 498 -3.03 2.32 -3.53
N ASP A 499 -2.10 2.47 -2.59
CA ASP A 499 -1.19 3.60 -2.40
C ASP A 499 -1.76 5.05 -2.44
#